data_AF-A0A0X3UZC0-F1
#
_entry.id   AF-A0A0X3UZC0-F1
#
_cell.length_a   1.000
_cell.length_b   1.000
_cell.length_c   1.000
_cell.angle_alpha   90.00
_cell.angle_beta   90.00
_cell.angle_gamma   90.00
#
_symmetry.space_group_name_H-M   'P 1'
#
loop_
_entity.id
_entity.type
_entity.pdbx_description
1 polymer ?
#
loop_
_entity_poly.entity_id
_entity_poly.type
_entity_poly.pdbx_seq_one_letter_code
_entity_poly.pdbx_strand_id
1 'polypeptide(L)'
;MSPSDADWSWLPDYQLQVVATLAHVDHTIDRLLQLTHDYSAQGPVTFDEVIRGDRADVVVKAVAPLPQAVARLVADALTQLRAALEHTLYAEVEAGLERPLTEEEARGVEMPTATDAGALARWFRDGRRRRLPPLHVGTPLAQRIERLQPFQRRDPDEHSLRLLAVYTNLAKHRAPVLLEPRLGAVYPDDPHSDLTVALPLQRDPQPGDGLPLREGDVLASAPRGSRIPFSVVTTVSLQRPHTGVWAIAARELQGLEEWVRTVAVPVLITGGHDVSPLPPHLDIAIGHGDLRGELETAGLAPAAVRAGERIAAVVARVGLIEVLAPFPEGPETETVRVWLDSLDDQEVLERALRLQRVREQPHELVELCSVLIAEAVSHRERNLQHLRADGEGA
;
A
#
# COMPACT_ATOMS: atom_id res chain seq x y z
N MET A 1 -13.27 12.46 -11.60
CA MET A 1 -14.37 11.81 -12.34
C MET A 1 -15.30 11.21 -11.30
N SER A 2 -16.61 11.41 -11.44
CA SER A 2 -17.56 10.68 -10.60
C SER A 2 -17.50 9.19 -11.00
N PRO A 3 -17.76 8.24 -10.09
CA PRO A 3 -17.76 6.80 -10.42
C PRO A 3 -18.65 6.42 -11.62
N SER A 4 -19.65 7.25 -11.93
CA SER A 4 -20.57 7.12 -13.07
C SER A 4 -19.97 7.39 -14.45
N ASP A 5 -18.73 7.91 -14.53
CA ASP A 5 -18.08 8.28 -15.81
C ASP A 5 -16.98 7.29 -16.23
N ALA A 6 -16.81 6.18 -15.50
CA ALA A 6 -15.79 5.19 -15.83
C ALA A 6 -16.19 4.41 -17.09
N ASP A 7 -15.38 4.53 -18.14
CA ASP A 7 -15.50 3.80 -19.39
C ASP A 7 -14.35 2.79 -19.54
N TRP A 8 -14.67 1.49 -19.51
CA TRP A 8 -13.73 0.39 -19.75
C TRP A 8 -13.90 -0.28 -21.12
N SER A 9 -14.58 0.37 -22.07
CA SER A 9 -14.69 -0.10 -23.46
C SER A 9 -13.34 -0.21 -24.18
N TRP A 10 -12.32 0.49 -23.68
CA TRP A 10 -10.94 0.41 -24.17
C TRP A 10 -10.26 -0.95 -23.91
N LEU A 11 -10.75 -1.73 -22.93
CA LEU A 11 -10.22 -3.04 -22.57
C LEU A 11 -10.92 -4.12 -23.40
N PRO A 12 -10.27 -4.79 -24.35
CA PRO A 12 -10.90 -5.84 -25.16
C PRO A 12 -11.08 -7.15 -24.36
N ASP A 13 -12.01 -8.02 -24.79
CA ASP A 13 -12.35 -9.25 -24.06
C ASP A 13 -11.16 -10.21 -23.88
N TYR A 14 -10.27 -10.29 -24.86
CA TYR A 14 -9.06 -11.11 -24.79
C TYR A 14 -8.00 -10.56 -23.82
N GLN A 15 -8.24 -9.41 -23.17
CA GLN A 15 -7.41 -8.82 -22.12
C GLN A 15 -8.05 -8.89 -20.73
N LEU A 16 -9.30 -9.37 -20.60
CA LEU A 16 -10.02 -9.37 -19.32
C LEU A 16 -9.27 -10.12 -18.19
N GLN A 17 -8.45 -11.12 -18.53
CA GLN A 17 -7.60 -11.83 -17.57
C GLN A 17 -6.59 -10.94 -16.83
N VAL A 18 -6.17 -9.81 -17.42
CA VAL A 18 -5.24 -8.89 -16.73
C VAL A 18 -5.90 -8.27 -15.51
N VAL A 19 -7.23 -8.06 -15.55
CA VAL A 19 -8.01 -7.53 -14.42
C VAL A 19 -7.87 -8.47 -13.23
N ALA A 20 -8.10 -9.77 -13.44
CA ALA A 20 -7.99 -10.76 -12.38
C ALA A 20 -6.56 -10.84 -11.81
N THR A 21 -5.55 -10.71 -12.67
CA THR A 21 -4.14 -10.67 -12.25
C THR A 21 -3.85 -9.45 -11.37
N LEU A 22 -4.33 -8.27 -11.76
CA LEU A 22 -4.13 -7.04 -11.00
C LEU A 22 -4.95 -7.00 -9.70
N ALA A 23 -6.14 -7.59 -9.68
CA ALA A 23 -6.92 -7.78 -8.46
C ALA A 23 -6.22 -8.75 -7.49
N HIS A 24 -5.58 -9.80 -8.00
CA HIS A 24 -4.75 -10.67 -7.19
C HIS A 24 -3.58 -9.93 -6.56
N VAL A 25 -2.88 -9.08 -7.34
CA VAL A 25 -1.82 -8.22 -6.81
C VAL A 25 -2.34 -7.32 -5.68
N ASP A 26 -3.49 -6.66 -5.89
CA ASP A 26 -4.09 -5.79 -4.88
C ASP A 26 -4.38 -6.55 -3.57
N HIS A 27 -5.01 -7.73 -3.64
CA HIS A 27 -5.23 -8.59 -2.48
C HIS A 27 -3.92 -9.04 -1.80
N THR A 28 -2.89 -9.37 -2.57
CA THR A 28 -1.58 -9.76 -2.02
C THR A 28 -0.91 -8.59 -1.30
N ILE A 29 -1.00 -7.37 -1.84
CA ILE A 29 -0.51 -6.15 -1.19
C ILE A 29 -1.34 -5.86 0.08
N ASP A 30 -2.66 -6.00 0.04
CA ASP A 30 -3.51 -5.74 1.21
C ASP A 30 -3.17 -6.69 2.37
N ARG A 31 -3.00 -7.98 2.07
CA ARG A 31 -2.58 -8.99 3.05
C ARG A 31 -1.18 -8.71 3.61
N LEU A 32 -0.24 -8.29 2.76
CA LEU A 32 1.08 -7.86 3.18
C LEU A 32 0.98 -6.70 4.18
N LEU A 33 0.20 -5.66 3.84
CA LEU A 33 0.06 -4.46 4.66
C LEU A 33 -0.61 -4.77 6.00
N GLN A 34 -1.63 -5.63 6.00
CA GLN A 34 -2.23 -6.12 7.24
C GLN A 34 -1.20 -6.81 8.13
N LEU A 35 -0.39 -7.72 7.58
CA LEU A 35 0.64 -8.42 8.35
C LEU A 35 1.71 -7.45 8.90
N THR A 36 2.09 -6.43 8.14
CA THR A 36 3.04 -5.41 8.62
C THR A 36 2.44 -4.51 9.68
N HIS A 37 1.15 -4.22 9.59
CA HIS A 37 0.42 -3.48 10.62
C HIS A 37 0.34 -4.29 11.91
N ASP A 38 -0.08 -5.55 11.83
CA ASP A 38 -0.18 -6.44 13.00
C ASP A 38 1.18 -6.61 13.69
N TYR A 39 2.26 -6.73 12.91
CA TYR A 39 3.63 -6.73 13.43
C TYR A 39 3.98 -5.42 14.15
N SER A 40 3.60 -4.27 13.60
CA SER A 40 3.88 -2.95 14.19
C SER A 40 3.06 -2.72 15.46
N ALA A 41 1.80 -3.15 15.47
CA ALA A 41 0.88 -3.04 16.60
C ALA A 41 1.35 -3.86 17.82
N GLN A 42 2.14 -4.92 17.60
CA GLN A 42 2.75 -5.70 18.69
C GLN A 42 3.92 -4.98 19.39
N GLY A 43 4.34 -3.80 18.92
CA GLY A 43 5.47 -3.07 19.47
C GLY A 43 6.79 -3.78 19.17
N PRO A 44 7.23 -3.82 17.89
CA PRO A 44 8.37 -4.62 17.48
C PRO A 44 9.71 -4.10 18.00
N VAL A 45 9.75 -2.89 18.54
CA VAL A 45 10.94 -2.30 19.14
C VAL A 45 10.73 -2.17 20.62
N THR A 46 11.64 -2.75 21.40
CA THR A 46 11.69 -2.54 22.85
C THR A 46 12.77 -1.53 23.17
N PHE A 47 12.56 -0.77 24.24
CA PHE A 47 13.43 0.32 24.63
C PHE A 47 14.03 0.06 26.02
N ASP A 48 15.23 0.60 26.25
CA ASP A 48 15.81 0.77 27.58
C ASP A 48 16.10 2.27 27.80
N GLU A 49 16.14 2.69 29.06
CA GLU A 49 16.56 4.03 29.45
C GLU A 49 18.01 3.98 29.95
N VAL A 50 18.88 4.82 29.38
CA VAL A 50 20.28 4.92 29.76
C VAL A 50 20.58 6.34 30.21
N ILE A 51 20.97 6.50 31.48
CA ILE A 51 21.36 7.81 32.03
C ILE A 51 22.80 8.13 31.65
N ARG A 52 23.01 9.26 30.96
CA ARG A 52 24.33 9.77 30.59
C ARG A 52 24.47 11.21 31.08
N GLY A 53 25.03 11.37 32.28
CA GLY A 53 25.22 12.69 32.90
C GLY A 53 23.88 13.32 33.31
N ASP A 54 23.58 14.47 32.71
CA ASP A 54 22.35 15.24 32.90
C ASP A 54 21.23 14.87 31.92
N ARG A 55 21.45 13.87 31.05
CA ARG A 55 20.44 13.38 30.10
C ARG A 55 20.03 11.93 30.37
N ALA A 56 18.80 11.62 30.00
CA ALA A 56 18.25 10.27 29.89
C ALA A 56 18.02 9.96 28.41
N ASP A 57 18.68 8.92 27.92
CA ASP A 57 18.59 8.46 26.54
C ASP A 57 17.66 7.26 26.46
N VAL A 58 16.71 7.30 25.53
CA VAL A 58 15.93 6.13 25.13
C VAL A 58 16.69 5.40 24.05
N VAL A 59 17.15 4.19 24.37
CA VAL A 59 17.92 3.35 23.44
C VAL A 59 17.10 2.15 22.98
N VAL A 60 17.34 1.71 21.75
CA VAL A 60 16.80 0.45 21.25
C VAL A 60 17.44 -0.68 22.05
N LYS A 61 16.61 -1.47 22.72
CA LYS A 61 17.03 -2.68 23.44
C LYS A 61 17.06 -3.90 22.54
N ALA A 62 15.97 -4.12 21.81
CA ALA A 62 15.82 -5.23 20.89
C ALA A 62 14.80 -4.89 19.79
N VAL A 63 14.96 -5.54 18.64
CA VAL A 63 14.05 -5.45 17.49
C VAL A 63 13.52 -6.85 17.18
N ALA A 64 12.21 -7.04 17.28
CA ALA A 64 11.55 -8.29 16.94
C ALA A 64 11.75 -8.61 15.46
N PRO A 65 12.00 -9.87 15.08
CA PRO A 65 12.22 -10.25 13.69
C PRO A 65 10.95 -10.05 12.86
N LEU A 66 11.12 -9.64 11.61
CA LEU A 66 10.02 -9.52 10.66
C LEU A 66 9.43 -10.90 10.32
N PRO A 67 8.10 -11.06 10.24
CA PRO A 67 7.51 -12.31 9.81
C PRO A 67 7.97 -12.69 8.40
N GLN A 68 8.44 -13.93 8.24
CA GLN A 68 8.98 -14.44 6.98
C GLN A 68 7.97 -14.46 5.81
N ALA A 69 6.67 -14.40 6.13
CA ALA A 69 5.61 -14.28 5.13
C ALA A 69 5.63 -12.91 4.41
N VAL A 70 6.07 -11.83 5.07
CA VAL A 70 6.17 -10.47 4.47
C VAL A 70 7.03 -10.53 3.21
N ALA A 71 8.23 -11.11 3.31
CA ALA A 71 9.15 -11.20 2.16
C ALA A 71 8.61 -12.01 0.99
N ARG A 72 7.83 -13.05 1.28
CA ARG A 72 7.20 -13.90 0.25
C ARG A 72 6.05 -13.17 -0.44
N LEU A 73 5.21 -12.44 0.31
CA LEU A 73 4.13 -11.65 -0.26
C LEU A 73 4.66 -10.49 -1.12
N VAL A 74 5.75 -9.84 -0.71
CA VAL A 74 6.43 -8.82 -1.54
C VAL A 74 6.93 -9.44 -2.85
N ALA A 75 7.61 -10.59 -2.78
CA ALA A 75 8.12 -11.28 -3.97
C ALA A 75 6.99 -11.74 -4.91
N ASP A 76 5.88 -12.23 -4.35
CA ASP A 76 4.69 -12.63 -5.10
C ASP A 76 4.04 -11.43 -5.80
N ALA A 77 3.74 -10.34 -5.07
CA ALA A 77 3.19 -9.11 -5.66
C ALA A 77 4.04 -8.59 -6.83
N LEU A 78 5.36 -8.52 -6.67
CA LEU A 78 6.28 -8.09 -7.72
C LEU A 78 6.29 -9.06 -8.91
N THR A 79 6.22 -10.35 -8.66
CA THR A 79 6.17 -11.36 -9.72
C THR A 79 4.86 -11.29 -10.51
N GLN A 80 3.73 -11.12 -9.82
CA GLN A 80 2.41 -11.01 -10.44
C GLN A 80 2.24 -9.69 -11.21
N LEU A 81 2.80 -8.58 -10.71
CA LEU A 81 2.87 -7.33 -11.47
C LEU A 81 3.66 -7.49 -12.78
N ARG A 82 4.75 -8.26 -12.73
CA ARG A 82 5.53 -8.56 -13.94
C ARG A 82 4.77 -9.49 -14.87
N ALA A 83 4.08 -10.49 -14.34
CA ALA A 83 3.23 -11.39 -15.09
C ALA A 83 2.09 -10.65 -15.79
N ALA A 84 1.46 -9.66 -15.15
CA ALA A 84 0.43 -8.82 -15.77
C ALA A 84 0.93 -8.17 -17.07
N LEU A 85 2.13 -7.60 -17.07
CA LEU A 85 2.74 -7.02 -18.29
C LEU A 85 2.99 -8.07 -19.37
N GLU A 86 3.50 -9.24 -18.97
CA GLU A 86 3.85 -10.33 -19.89
C GLU A 86 2.60 -10.99 -20.48
N HIS A 87 1.54 -11.19 -19.68
CA HIS A 87 0.24 -11.69 -20.12
C HIS A 87 -0.44 -10.69 -21.06
N THR A 88 -0.41 -9.39 -20.75
CA THR A 88 -0.95 -8.37 -21.65
C THR A 88 -0.20 -8.36 -22.99
N LEU A 89 1.13 -8.37 -22.95
CA LEU A 89 1.94 -8.42 -24.18
C LEU A 89 1.68 -9.70 -24.98
N TYR A 90 1.61 -10.85 -24.32
CA TYR A 90 1.27 -12.13 -24.94
C TYR A 90 -0.06 -12.06 -25.68
N ALA A 91 -1.10 -11.57 -25.02
CA ALA A 91 -2.43 -11.44 -25.60
C ALA A 91 -2.47 -10.43 -26.77
N GLU A 92 -1.73 -9.32 -26.71
CA GLU A 92 -1.60 -8.38 -27.84
C GLU A 92 -0.90 -9.03 -29.05
N VAL A 93 0.07 -9.93 -28.81
CA VAL A 93 0.73 -10.66 -29.90
C VAL A 93 -0.21 -11.66 -30.54
N GLU A 94 -0.97 -12.44 -29.76
CA GLU A 94 -1.96 -13.38 -30.30
C GLU A 94 -3.07 -12.66 -31.08
N ALA A 95 -3.59 -11.55 -30.53
CA ALA A 95 -4.58 -10.72 -31.20
C ALA A 95 -4.06 -10.18 -32.53
N GLY A 96 -2.81 -9.69 -32.57
CA GLY A 96 -2.18 -9.22 -33.81
C GLY A 96 -1.84 -10.32 -34.82
N LEU A 97 -1.79 -11.59 -34.40
CA LEU A 97 -1.59 -12.75 -35.26
C LEU A 97 -2.88 -13.40 -35.74
N GLU A 98 -4.00 -13.10 -35.08
CA GLU A 98 -5.30 -13.77 -35.26
C GLU A 98 -5.23 -15.30 -35.09
N ARG A 99 -4.29 -15.77 -34.25
CA ARG A 99 -4.13 -17.17 -33.88
C ARG A 99 -3.41 -17.34 -32.55
N PRO A 100 -3.55 -18.50 -31.89
CA PRO A 100 -2.71 -18.83 -30.74
C PRO A 100 -1.23 -18.90 -31.11
N LEU A 101 -0.36 -18.58 -30.15
CA LEU A 101 1.08 -18.79 -30.26
C LEU A 101 1.43 -20.28 -30.10
N THR A 102 2.45 -20.72 -30.83
CA THR A 102 3.08 -22.01 -30.54
C THR A 102 3.91 -21.93 -29.26
N GLU A 103 4.21 -23.07 -28.62
CA GLU A 103 5.05 -23.06 -27.40
C GLU A 103 6.44 -22.42 -27.61
N GLU A 104 7.03 -22.54 -28.80
CA GLU A 104 8.32 -21.91 -29.10
C GLU A 104 8.19 -20.38 -29.17
N GLU A 105 7.14 -19.90 -29.82
CA GLU A 105 6.86 -18.47 -29.94
C GLU A 105 6.48 -17.86 -28.57
N ALA A 106 5.65 -18.55 -27.78
CA ALA A 106 5.26 -18.15 -26.44
C ALA A 106 6.46 -17.88 -25.54
N ARG A 107 7.48 -18.76 -25.57
CA ARG A 107 8.74 -18.58 -24.83
C ARG A 107 9.58 -17.38 -25.30
N GLY A 108 9.26 -16.80 -26.44
CA GLY A 108 9.92 -15.60 -26.99
C GLY A 108 9.26 -14.29 -26.57
N VAL A 109 8.03 -14.34 -26.04
CA VAL A 109 7.25 -13.17 -25.62
C VAL A 109 7.50 -12.88 -24.14
N GLU A 110 8.40 -11.93 -23.89
CA GLU A 110 8.77 -11.44 -22.56
C GLU A 110 8.84 -9.91 -22.62
N MET A 111 8.42 -9.19 -21.58
CA MET A 111 8.51 -7.72 -21.62
C MET A 111 9.98 -7.27 -21.54
N PRO A 112 10.57 -6.58 -22.54
CA PRO A 112 11.96 -6.14 -22.41
C PRO A 112 12.11 -5.08 -21.33
N THR A 113 13.30 -4.97 -20.77
CA THR A 113 13.67 -3.89 -19.85
C THR A 113 15.02 -3.32 -20.27
N ALA A 114 15.00 -2.62 -21.39
CA ALA A 114 16.17 -2.04 -22.03
C ALA A 114 16.58 -0.72 -21.36
N THR A 115 17.87 -0.57 -21.10
CA THR A 115 18.48 0.67 -20.58
C THR A 115 18.96 1.61 -21.68
N ASP A 116 18.91 1.17 -22.95
CA ASP A 116 19.21 1.97 -24.13
C ASP A 116 18.48 1.45 -25.38
N ALA A 117 18.34 2.31 -26.39
CA ALA A 117 17.66 1.96 -27.65
C ALA A 117 18.34 0.81 -28.40
N GLY A 118 19.67 0.68 -28.30
CA GLY A 118 20.43 -0.40 -28.94
C GLY A 118 20.13 -1.76 -28.33
N ALA A 119 19.95 -1.84 -27.00
CA ALA A 119 19.54 -3.04 -26.29
C ALA A 119 18.13 -3.47 -26.70
N LEU A 120 17.19 -2.53 -26.82
CA LEU A 120 15.85 -2.82 -27.32
C LEU A 120 15.88 -3.32 -28.78
N ALA A 121 16.66 -2.67 -29.65
CA ALA A 121 16.81 -3.11 -31.04
C ALA A 121 17.46 -4.50 -31.17
N ARG A 122 18.32 -4.90 -30.23
CA ARG A 122 18.83 -6.28 -30.15
C ARG A 122 17.73 -7.25 -29.72
N TRP A 123 16.91 -6.85 -28.74
CA TRP A 123 15.79 -7.67 -28.28
C TRP A 123 14.80 -7.99 -29.41
N PHE A 124 14.38 -6.99 -30.20
CA PHE A 124 13.50 -7.20 -31.37
C PHE A 124 14.10 -8.10 -32.47
N ARG A 125 15.43 -8.09 -32.62
CA ARG A 125 16.13 -8.88 -33.66
C ARG A 125 16.36 -10.34 -33.29
N ASP A 126 16.04 -10.75 -32.06
CA ASP A 126 16.15 -12.14 -31.63
C ASP A 126 15.36 -13.08 -32.55
N GLY A 127 15.90 -14.26 -32.82
CA GLY A 127 15.35 -15.20 -33.80
C GLY A 127 13.91 -15.63 -33.51
N ARG A 128 13.53 -15.73 -32.23
CA ARG A 128 12.17 -16.11 -31.83
C ARG A 128 11.17 -14.99 -32.12
N ARG A 129 11.55 -13.75 -31.79
CA ARG A 129 10.70 -12.55 -31.94
C ARG A 129 10.65 -12.02 -33.36
N ARG A 130 11.74 -12.16 -34.13
CA ARG A 130 11.80 -11.75 -35.54
C ARG A 130 10.78 -12.47 -36.42
N ARG A 131 10.31 -13.66 -36.00
CA ARG A 131 9.28 -14.44 -36.71
C ARG A 131 7.86 -13.98 -36.38
N LEU A 132 7.67 -13.07 -35.42
CA LEU A 132 6.36 -12.58 -34.98
C LEU A 132 6.10 -11.19 -35.57
N PRO A 133 5.27 -11.06 -36.63
CA PRO A 133 4.99 -9.77 -37.26
C PRO A 133 4.55 -8.66 -36.30
N PRO A 134 3.71 -8.90 -35.26
CA PRO A 134 3.35 -7.84 -34.31
C PRO A 134 4.55 -7.22 -33.59
N LEU A 135 5.66 -7.95 -33.43
CA LEU A 135 6.89 -7.47 -32.78
C LEU A 135 7.92 -6.90 -33.75
N HIS A 136 7.61 -6.74 -35.04
CA HIS A 136 8.53 -6.10 -35.97
C HIS A 136 8.74 -4.63 -35.62
N VAL A 137 9.98 -4.15 -35.75
CA VAL A 137 10.30 -2.74 -35.49
C VAL A 137 9.43 -1.84 -36.36
N GLY A 138 8.80 -0.84 -35.74
CA GLY A 138 7.92 0.12 -36.41
C GLY A 138 6.43 -0.23 -36.38
N THR A 139 6.04 -1.44 -35.95
CA THR A 139 4.63 -1.78 -35.72
C THR A 139 4.06 -1.00 -34.52
N PRO A 140 2.72 -0.86 -34.42
CA PRO A 140 2.10 -0.23 -33.26
C PRO A 140 2.55 -0.85 -31.93
N LEU A 141 2.54 -2.19 -31.82
CA LEU A 141 2.94 -2.87 -30.58
C LEU A 141 4.43 -2.65 -30.26
N ALA A 142 5.33 -2.69 -31.24
CA ALA A 142 6.74 -2.39 -31.01
C ALA A 142 6.96 -0.97 -30.47
N GLN A 143 6.23 0.02 -31.00
CA GLN A 143 6.27 1.41 -30.52
C GLN A 143 5.70 1.56 -29.10
N ARG A 144 4.68 0.75 -28.74
CA ARG A 144 4.12 0.72 -27.38
C ARG A 144 5.12 0.15 -26.37
N ILE A 145 5.77 -0.96 -26.72
CA ILE A 145 6.85 -1.56 -25.92
C ILE A 145 7.99 -0.56 -25.72
N GLU A 146 8.42 0.12 -26.78
CA GLU A 146 9.49 1.12 -26.76
C GLU A 146 9.19 2.28 -25.80
N ARG A 147 7.94 2.78 -25.80
CA ARG A 147 7.50 3.87 -24.92
C ARG A 147 7.53 3.53 -23.43
N LEU A 148 7.46 2.24 -23.10
CA LEU A 148 7.51 1.77 -21.71
C LEU A 148 8.93 1.46 -21.23
N GLN A 149 9.95 1.62 -22.07
CA GLN A 149 11.31 1.28 -21.69
C GLN A 149 11.96 2.34 -20.78
N PRO A 150 12.78 1.92 -19.80
CA PRO A 150 13.48 2.82 -18.88
C PRO A 150 14.25 3.98 -19.55
N PHE A 151 14.89 3.73 -20.70
CA PHE A 151 15.67 4.76 -21.40
C PHE A 151 14.83 5.92 -21.96
N GLN A 152 13.51 5.83 -21.93
CA GLN A 152 12.61 6.93 -22.28
C GLN A 152 12.55 8.01 -21.19
N ARG A 153 13.13 7.76 -20.01
CA ARG A 153 13.18 8.72 -18.90
C ARG A 153 14.60 9.21 -18.64
N ARG A 154 14.69 10.37 -18.00
CA ARG A 154 15.98 10.97 -17.58
C ARG A 154 16.69 10.14 -16.52
N ASP A 155 15.93 9.47 -15.67
CA ASP A 155 16.43 8.56 -14.64
C ASP A 155 15.91 7.14 -14.91
N PRO A 156 16.66 6.32 -15.65
CA PRO A 156 16.25 4.95 -15.96
C PRO A 156 16.24 4.03 -14.74
N ASP A 157 17.03 4.33 -13.70
CA ASP A 157 17.16 3.47 -12.52
C ASP A 157 15.96 3.61 -11.57
N GLU A 158 15.30 4.77 -11.60
CA GLU A 158 14.03 5.03 -10.90
C GLU A 158 12.78 4.60 -11.70
N HIS A 159 12.95 4.11 -12.93
CA HIS A 159 11.82 3.71 -13.77
C HIS A 159 11.10 2.46 -13.22
N SER A 160 9.77 2.47 -13.11
CA SER A 160 8.98 1.35 -12.57
C SER A 160 9.25 0.01 -13.25
N LEU A 161 9.34 -0.04 -14.59
CA LEU A 161 9.73 -1.26 -15.31
C LEU A 161 11.14 -1.76 -14.95
N ARG A 162 12.08 -0.85 -14.70
CA ARG A 162 13.45 -1.18 -14.28
C ARG A 162 13.42 -1.80 -12.89
N LEU A 163 12.78 -1.13 -11.94
CA LEU A 163 12.57 -1.59 -10.56
C LEU A 163 11.93 -2.98 -10.54
N LEU A 164 10.83 -3.16 -11.25
CA LEU A 164 10.12 -4.44 -11.34
C LEU A 164 11.02 -5.56 -11.89
N ALA A 165 11.80 -5.29 -12.94
CA ALA A 165 12.71 -6.28 -13.51
C ALA A 165 13.86 -6.65 -12.56
N VAL A 166 14.47 -5.69 -11.87
CA VAL A 166 15.58 -5.99 -10.92
C VAL A 166 15.08 -6.76 -9.70
N TYR A 167 13.91 -6.41 -9.16
CA TYR A 167 13.32 -7.16 -8.05
C TYR A 167 12.96 -8.59 -8.44
N THR A 168 12.26 -8.77 -9.55
CA THR A 168 11.84 -10.11 -9.99
C THR A 168 13.02 -10.98 -10.40
N ASN A 169 14.05 -10.42 -11.04
CA ASN A 169 15.27 -11.18 -11.33
C ASN A 169 16.01 -11.60 -10.05
N LEU A 170 16.05 -10.76 -9.02
CA LEU A 170 16.62 -11.13 -7.72
C LEU A 170 15.85 -12.29 -7.11
N ALA A 171 14.52 -12.19 -7.06
CA ALA A 171 13.64 -13.21 -6.49
C ALA A 171 13.72 -14.55 -7.24
N LYS A 172 13.81 -14.53 -8.57
CA LYS A 172 13.93 -15.73 -9.42
C LYS A 172 15.23 -16.50 -9.20
N HIS A 173 16.34 -15.83 -8.92
CA HIS A 173 17.68 -16.43 -9.00
C HIS A 173 18.43 -16.52 -7.68
N ARG A 174 17.99 -15.82 -6.63
CA ARG A 174 18.75 -15.73 -5.37
C ARG A 174 17.87 -15.94 -4.15
N ALA A 175 17.12 -14.92 -3.77
CA ALA A 175 16.34 -14.85 -2.54
C ALA A 175 15.26 -13.78 -2.69
N PRO A 176 14.20 -13.79 -1.85
CA PRO A 176 13.30 -12.66 -1.71
C PRO A 176 14.07 -11.36 -1.44
N VAL A 177 13.48 -10.23 -1.82
CA VAL A 177 14.09 -8.91 -1.62
C VAL A 177 14.45 -8.70 -0.15
N LEU A 178 15.61 -8.08 0.11
CA LEU A 178 16.03 -7.75 1.47
C LEU A 178 15.02 -6.76 2.08
N LEU A 179 14.46 -7.15 3.22
CA LEU A 179 13.46 -6.40 3.97
C LEU A 179 13.93 -6.22 5.41
N GLU A 180 13.80 -5.00 5.93
CA GLU A 180 14.19 -4.66 7.29
C GLU A 180 13.17 -3.71 7.94
N PRO A 181 12.89 -3.88 9.24
CA PRO A 181 12.32 -2.82 10.06
C PRO A 181 13.29 -1.63 10.10
N ARG A 182 12.77 -0.42 9.91
CA ARG A 182 13.53 0.83 9.94
C ARG A 182 12.82 1.85 10.80
N LEU A 183 13.59 2.81 11.31
CA LEU A 183 13.04 3.98 11.97
C LEU A 183 12.50 4.94 10.91
N GLY A 184 11.20 5.20 10.91
CA GLY A 184 10.55 6.17 10.05
C GLY A 184 10.52 7.57 10.65
N ALA A 185 10.24 7.68 11.96
CA ALA A 185 10.27 8.94 12.70
C ALA A 185 10.26 8.71 14.21
N VAL A 186 10.68 9.73 14.95
CA VAL A 186 10.47 9.92 16.38
C VAL A 186 10.04 11.37 16.56
N TYR A 187 8.93 11.61 17.25
CA TYR A 187 8.46 12.97 17.52
C TYR A 187 7.84 13.07 18.90
N PRO A 188 8.08 14.18 19.64
CA PRO A 188 7.42 14.40 20.91
C PRO A 188 5.93 14.68 20.68
N ASP A 189 5.09 14.26 21.62
CA ASP A 189 3.66 14.56 21.56
C ASP A 189 3.42 16.05 21.88
N ASP A 190 4.32 16.67 22.66
CA ASP A 190 4.44 18.12 22.82
C ASP A 190 5.61 18.68 21.96
N PRO A 191 5.32 19.41 20.87
CA PRO A 191 6.36 19.96 19.99
C PRO A 191 7.25 21.03 20.64
N HIS A 192 6.89 21.54 21.82
CA HIS A 192 7.68 22.51 22.57
C HIS A 192 8.57 21.88 23.66
N SER A 193 8.61 20.56 23.74
CA SER A 193 9.43 19.83 24.72
C SER A 193 10.94 19.86 24.40
N ASP A 194 11.78 19.70 25.43
CA ASP A 194 13.24 19.63 25.33
C ASP A 194 13.76 18.28 24.79
N LEU A 195 12.92 17.52 24.08
CA LEU A 195 13.26 16.21 23.52
C LEU A 195 14.11 16.36 22.26
N THR A 196 15.30 15.78 22.28
CA THR A 196 16.11 15.59 21.06
C THR A 196 15.78 14.23 20.46
N VAL A 197 15.56 14.15 19.15
CA VAL A 197 15.14 12.93 18.45
C VAL A 197 16.12 12.56 17.33
N ALA A 198 16.29 11.26 17.08
CA ALA A 198 17.21 10.75 16.07
C ALA A 198 16.75 11.02 14.63
N LEU A 199 15.44 10.97 14.40
CA LEU A 199 14.85 11.19 13.08
C LEU A 199 13.50 11.89 13.24
N PRO A 200 13.39 13.20 12.94
CA PRO A 200 12.12 13.92 13.06
C PRO A 200 11.11 13.44 12.01
N LEU A 201 9.83 13.63 12.29
CA LEU A 201 8.74 13.31 11.35
C LEU A 201 8.86 14.15 10.07
N GLN A 202 8.97 13.46 8.94
CA GLN A 202 8.87 14.05 7.60
C GLN A 202 7.48 13.76 7.02
N ARG A 203 6.87 14.76 6.39
CA ARG A 203 5.54 14.60 5.77
C ARG A 203 5.59 13.70 4.54
N ASP A 204 6.64 13.85 3.72
CA ASP A 204 6.78 13.18 2.43
C ASP A 204 8.10 12.41 2.32
N PRO A 205 8.29 11.31 3.07
CA PRO A 205 9.52 10.54 3.02
C PRO A 205 9.76 9.96 1.62
N GLN A 206 11.00 10.09 1.16
CA GLN A 206 11.53 9.65 -0.12
C GLN A 206 12.29 8.32 0.02
N PRO A 207 12.54 7.60 -1.08
CA PRO A 207 13.47 6.48 -1.07
C PRO A 207 14.85 6.91 -0.52
N GLY A 208 15.36 6.14 0.44
CA GLY A 208 16.59 6.44 1.16
C GLY A 208 16.36 7.07 2.54
N ASP A 209 15.17 7.60 2.80
CA ASP A 209 14.81 8.10 4.13
C ASP A 209 14.63 6.95 5.13
N GLY A 210 14.70 7.31 6.41
CA GLY A 210 14.64 6.38 7.53
C GLY A 210 16.00 5.79 7.90
N LEU A 211 16.17 5.51 9.18
CA LEU A 211 17.41 4.96 9.73
C LEU A 211 17.30 3.44 9.91
N PRO A 212 18.39 2.67 9.74
CA PRO A 212 18.41 1.30 10.21
C PRO A 212 18.15 1.31 11.71
N LEU A 213 17.46 0.28 12.22
CA LEU A 213 17.09 0.19 13.61
C LEU A 213 17.90 -0.96 14.24
N ARG A 214 18.88 -0.62 15.09
CA ARG A 214 19.82 -1.57 15.69
C ARG A 214 19.83 -1.45 17.21
N GLU A 215 20.14 -2.55 17.88
CA GLU A 215 20.35 -2.55 19.33
C GLU A 215 21.44 -1.54 19.72
N GLY A 216 21.15 -0.72 20.73
CA GLY A 216 22.01 0.35 21.23
C GLY A 216 21.81 1.70 20.56
N ASP A 217 21.05 1.81 19.46
CA ASP A 217 20.76 3.08 18.82
C ASP A 217 19.97 4.00 19.77
N VAL A 218 20.39 5.27 19.88
CA VAL A 218 19.66 6.29 20.66
C VAL A 218 18.55 6.85 19.77
N LEU A 219 17.30 6.73 20.20
CA LEU A 219 16.14 7.25 19.47
C LEU A 219 15.72 8.64 19.92
N ALA A 220 15.79 8.87 21.22
CA ALA A 220 15.42 10.12 21.85
C ALA A 220 16.29 10.39 23.08
N SER A 221 16.46 11.66 23.43
CA SER A 221 17.24 12.09 24.59
C SER A 221 16.59 13.29 25.23
N ALA A 222 16.41 13.27 26.56
CA ALA A 222 15.77 14.33 27.32
C ALA A 222 16.58 14.68 28.58
N PRO A 223 16.36 15.87 29.20
CA PRO A 223 16.94 16.18 30.50
C PRO A 223 16.55 15.14 31.54
N ARG A 224 17.49 14.77 32.41
CA ARG A 224 17.28 13.76 33.44
C ARG A 224 16.13 14.17 34.38
N GLY A 225 15.24 13.22 34.63
CA GLY A 225 14.08 13.42 35.50
C GLY A 225 12.87 14.07 34.81
N SER A 226 13.00 14.48 33.54
CA SER A 226 11.85 14.88 32.73
C SER A 226 10.99 13.67 32.37
N ARG A 227 9.68 13.90 32.17
CA ARG A 227 8.73 12.91 31.65
C ARG A 227 8.07 13.52 30.41
N ILE A 228 8.63 13.21 29.25
CA ILE A 228 8.16 13.74 27.97
C ILE A 228 7.55 12.57 27.19
N PRO A 229 6.23 12.58 26.91
CA PRO A 229 5.63 11.58 26.04
C PRO A 229 6.04 11.82 24.57
N PHE A 230 6.28 10.75 23.84
CA PHE A 230 6.71 10.80 22.45
C PHE A 230 6.29 9.53 21.72
N SER A 231 6.21 9.65 20.40
CA SER A 231 5.79 8.60 19.49
C SER A 231 6.97 8.14 18.63
N VAL A 232 7.04 6.83 18.36
CA VAL A 232 8.02 6.21 17.46
C VAL A 232 7.27 5.56 16.30
N VAL A 233 7.65 5.94 15.07
CA VAL A 233 7.10 5.36 13.85
C VAL A 233 8.13 4.41 13.26
N THR A 234 7.80 3.13 13.23
CA THR A 234 8.58 2.10 12.54
C THR A 234 8.02 1.85 11.14
N THR A 235 8.89 1.61 10.17
CA THR A 235 8.50 1.24 8.81
C THR A 235 9.10 -0.11 8.44
N VAL A 236 8.45 -0.81 7.52
CA VAL A 236 9.05 -1.96 6.83
C VAL A 236 9.55 -1.47 5.48
N SER A 237 10.84 -1.60 5.23
CA SER A 237 11.47 -1.12 4.00
C SER A 237 12.13 -2.25 3.23
N LEU A 238 12.12 -2.16 1.90
CA LEU A 238 12.85 -3.06 1.01
C LEU A 238 14.05 -2.35 0.38
N GLN A 239 15.11 -3.10 0.14
CA GLN A 239 16.29 -2.58 -0.54
C GLN A 239 16.20 -2.81 -2.05
N ARG A 240 16.37 -1.74 -2.84
CA ARG A 240 16.52 -1.79 -4.29
C ARG A 240 17.81 -2.53 -4.67
N PRO A 241 17.75 -3.65 -5.41
CA PRO A 241 18.93 -4.50 -5.65
C PRO A 241 20.06 -3.83 -6.42
N HIS A 242 19.75 -2.86 -7.28
CA HIS A 242 20.72 -2.20 -8.17
C HIS A 242 21.34 -0.94 -7.57
N THR A 243 20.65 -0.25 -6.66
CA THR A 243 21.15 1.00 -6.04
C THR A 243 21.49 0.86 -4.56
N GLY A 244 20.98 -0.16 -3.88
CA GLY A 244 21.10 -0.32 -2.43
C GLY A 244 20.23 0.66 -1.61
N VAL A 245 19.43 1.49 -2.28
CA VAL A 245 18.49 2.44 -1.65
C VAL A 245 17.35 1.68 -0.98
N TRP A 246 16.93 2.15 0.19
CA TRP A 246 15.82 1.59 0.95
C TRP A 246 14.54 2.36 0.67
N ALA A 247 13.48 1.68 0.25
CA ALA A 247 12.17 2.27 0.04
C ALA A 247 11.17 1.66 1.03
N ILE A 248 10.21 2.46 1.53
CA ILE A 248 9.11 1.95 2.35
C ILE A 248 8.28 0.98 1.49
N ALA A 249 8.09 -0.25 1.96
CA ALA A 249 7.54 -1.32 1.13
C ALA A 249 6.13 -1.05 0.63
N ALA A 250 5.28 -0.45 1.46
CA ALA A 250 3.95 -0.02 1.07
C ALA A 250 3.98 0.95 -0.11
N ARG A 251 4.85 1.98 -0.05
CA ARG A 251 4.93 3.04 -1.07
C ARG A 251 5.54 2.53 -2.38
N GLU A 252 6.59 1.72 -2.30
CA GLU A 252 7.23 1.15 -3.49
C GLU A 252 6.25 0.24 -4.24
N LEU A 253 5.56 -0.66 -3.53
CA LEU A 253 4.58 -1.56 -4.15
C LEU A 253 3.40 -0.81 -4.73
N GLN A 254 2.87 0.18 -4.00
CA GLN A 254 1.81 1.06 -4.50
C GLN A 254 2.23 1.75 -5.80
N GLY A 255 3.41 2.37 -5.85
CA GLY A 255 3.87 3.08 -7.05
C GLY A 255 4.10 2.15 -8.25
N LEU A 256 4.58 0.91 -8.01
CA LEU A 256 4.73 -0.08 -9.06
C LEU A 256 3.37 -0.58 -9.58
N GLU A 257 2.45 -0.88 -8.67
CA GLU A 257 1.10 -1.34 -8.96
C GLU A 257 0.30 -0.29 -9.73
N GLU A 258 0.31 0.94 -9.25
CA GLU A 258 -0.35 2.08 -9.89
C GLU A 258 0.21 2.30 -11.30
N TRP A 259 1.54 2.28 -11.47
CA TRP A 259 2.15 2.43 -12.79
C TRP A 259 1.76 1.30 -13.75
N VAL A 260 1.73 0.04 -13.30
CA VAL A 260 1.31 -1.07 -14.15
C VAL A 260 -0.15 -0.90 -14.58
N ARG A 261 -1.03 -0.60 -13.64
CA ARG A 261 -2.48 -0.48 -13.83
C ARG A 261 -2.87 0.71 -14.69
N THR A 262 -2.28 1.88 -14.42
CA THR A 262 -2.71 3.15 -15.00
C THR A 262 -1.89 3.56 -16.22
N VAL A 263 -0.66 3.05 -16.38
CA VAL A 263 0.23 3.42 -17.48
C VAL A 263 0.55 2.23 -18.36
N ALA A 264 1.16 1.19 -17.81
CA ALA A 264 1.78 0.16 -18.63
C ALA A 264 0.77 -0.71 -19.39
N VAL A 265 -0.25 -1.24 -18.70
CA VAL A 265 -1.30 -2.06 -19.32
C VAL A 265 -2.09 -1.25 -20.36
N PRO A 266 -2.61 -0.03 -20.05
CA PRO A 266 -3.24 0.81 -21.05
C PRO A 266 -2.38 1.11 -22.27
N VAL A 267 -1.09 1.43 -22.08
CA VAL A 267 -0.18 1.74 -23.19
C VAL A 267 0.06 0.52 -24.07
N LEU A 268 0.15 -0.69 -23.51
CA LEU A 268 0.30 -1.91 -24.31
C LEU A 268 -0.94 -2.19 -25.18
N ILE A 269 -2.14 -1.97 -24.64
CA ILE A 269 -3.42 -2.28 -25.31
C ILE A 269 -3.81 -1.19 -26.30
N THR A 270 -3.84 0.06 -25.86
CA THR A 270 -4.39 1.19 -26.64
C THR A 270 -3.29 2.02 -27.32
N GLY A 271 -2.09 2.03 -26.74
CA GLY A 271 -1.03 2.96 -27.11
C GLY A 271 -1.06 4.30 -26.39
N GLY A 272 -1.98 4.51 -25.45
CA GLY A 272 -2.01 5.65 -24.54
C GLY A 272 -2.36 5.20 -23.12
N HIS A 273 -2.29 6.12 -22.17
CA HIS A 273 -2.71 5.89 -20.77
C HIS A 273 -3.86 6.84 -20.36
N ASP A 274 -4.41 7.59 -21.31
CA ASP A 274 -5.57 8.47 -21.09
C ASP A 274 -6.84 7.65 -21.24
N VAL A 275 -7.06 6.77 -20.27
CA VAL A 275 -8.21 5.86 -20.20
C VAL A 275 -8.69 5.75 -18.75
N SER A 276 -9.92 5.30 -18.55
CA SER A 276 -10.41 5.01 -17.20
C SER A 276 -9.56 3.90 -16.57
N PRO A 277 -8.99 4.11 -15.37
CA PRO A 277 -8.16 3.10 -14.73
C PRO A 277 -8.98 1.85 -14.39
N LEU A 278 -8.34 0.68 -14.47
CA LEU A 278 -8.96 -0.57 -14.03
C LEU A 278 -9.16 -0.53 -12.51
N PRO A 279 -10.33 -0.89 -11.97
CA PRO A 279 -10.57 -0.87 -10.53
C PRO A 279 -9.60 -1.84 -9.82
N PRO A 280 -8.96 -1.43 -8.71
CA PRO A 280 -8.02 -2.27 -7.99
C PRO A 280 -8.66 -3.41 -7.19
N HIS A 281 -9.84 -3.16 -6.62
CA HIS A 281 -10.46 -4.08 -5.67
C HIS A 281 -11.62 -4.84 -6.33
N LEU A 282 -11.29 -5.95 -6.98
CA LEU A 282 -12.26 -6.89 -7.54
C LEU A 282 -12.12 -8.24 -6.81
N ASP A 283 -13.22 -8.78 -6.29
CA ASP A 283 -13.20 -10.08 -5.60
C ASP A 283 -13.05 -11.23 -6.60
N ILE A 284 -11.83 -11.72 -6.78
CA ILE A 284 -11.52 -12.86 -7.65
C ILE A 284 -11.64 -14.23 -6.95
N ALA A 285 -12.03 -14.29 -5.67
CA ALA A 285 -12.27 -15.56 -4.98
C ALA A 285 -13.62 -16.18 -5.39
N ILE A 286 -14.52 -15.37 -5.96
CA ILE A 286 -15.80 -15.79 -6.50
C ILE A 286 -15.70 -15.89 -8.02
N GLY A 287 -16.32 -16.92 -8.59
CA GLY A 287 -16.41 -17.06 -10.05
C GLY A 287 -17.43 -16.08 -10.63
N HIS A 288 -16.99 -15.20 -11.53
CA HIS A 288 -17.84 -14.23 -12.21
C HIS A 288 -18.31 -14.74 -13.57
N GLY A 289 -19.62 -14.72 -13.81
CA GLY A 289 -20.20 -15.08 -15.11
C GLY A 289 -19.98 -14.00 -16.18
N ASP A 290 -19.92 -12.74 -15.76
CA ASP A 290 -19.60 -11.58 -16.60
C ASP A 290 -18.56 -10.70 -15.88
N LEU A 291 -17.28 -10.95 -16.15
CA LEU A 291 -16.18 -10.21 -15.53
C LEU A 291 -16.18 -8.72 -15.91
N ARG A 292 -16.78 -8.35 -17.05
CA ARG A 292 -16.82 -6.95 -17.50
C ARG A 292 -17.85 -6.16 -16.69
N GLY A 293 -19.04 -6.73 -16.48
CA GLY A 293 -20.07 -6.13 -15.62
C GLY A 293 -19.58 -5.88 -14.19
N GLU A 294 -18.74 -6.76 -13.65
CA GLU A 294 -18.18 -6.60 -12.30
C GLU A 294 -17.16 -5.46 -12.16
N LEU A 295 -16.65 -4.90 -13.27
CA LEU A 295 -15.81 -3.70 -13.19
C LEU A 295 -16.60 -2.50 -12.65
N GLU A 296 -17.89 -2.41 -12.95
CA GLU A 296 -18.78 -1.32 -12.53
C GLU A 296 -19.03 -1.31 -11.01
N THR A 297 -18.96 -2.48 -10.37
CA THR A 297 -19.22 -2.67 -8.94
C THR A 297 -17.94 -2.77 -8.11
N ALA A 298 -16.79 -2.96 -8.76
CA ALA A 298 -15.50 -3.11 -8.09
C ALA A 298 -15.06 -1.85 -7.34
N GLY A 299 -14.32 -2.06 -6.24
CA GLY A 299 -13.82 -0.97 -5.40
C GLY A 299 -12.70 -0.19 -6.08
N LEU A 300 -12.75 1.14 -5.95
CA LEU A 300 -11.80 2.06 -6.57
C LEU A 300 -10.55 2.34 -5.72
N ALA A 301 -10.60 2.03 -4.42
CA ALA A 301 -9.50 2.29 -3.49
C ALA A 301 -8.46 1.15 -3.56
N PRO A 302 -7.19 1.41 -3.92
CA PRO A 302 -6.12 0.41 -3.88
C PRO A 302 -5.81 -0.05 -2.45
N ALA A 303 -5.20 -1.22 -2.33
CA ALA A 303 -4.82 -1.83 -1.06
C ALA A 303 -4.02 -0.90 -0.13
N ALA A 304 -3.09 -0.11 -0.68
CA ALA A 304 -2.32 0.85 0.10
C ALA A 304 -3.17 1.97 0.72
N VAL A 305 -4.19 2.44 -0.01
CA VAL A 305 -5.15 3.44 0.48
C VAL A 305 -6.01 2.82 1.58
N ARG A 306 -6.59 1.64 1.31
CA ARG A 306 -7.41 0.92 2.30
C ARG A 306 -6.62 0.65 3.58
N ALA A 307 -5.37 0.19 3.47
CA ALA A 307 -4.51 -0.03 4.64
C ALA A 307 -4.22 1.26 5.42
N GLY A 308 -3.99 2.38 4.72
CA GLY A 308 -3.85 3.70 5.34
C GLY A 308 -5.10 4.12 6.11
N GLU A 309 -6.28 3.89 5.53
CA GLU A 309 -7.58 4.13 6.19
C GLU A 309 -7.75 3.25 7.44
N ARG A 310 -7.42 1.95 7.37
CA ARG A 310 -7.46 1.05 8.54
C ARG A 310 -6.56 1.54 9.68
N ILE A 311 -5.33 1.94 9.38
CA ILE A 311 -4.38 2.48 10.37
C ILE A 311 -4.93 3.77 10.97
N ALA A 312 -5.43 4.69 10.13
CA ALA A 312 -6.02 5.93 10.58
C ALA A 312 -7.27 5.68 11.46
N ALA A 313 -8.07 4.67 11.13
CA ALA A 313 -9.24 4.28 11.90
C ALA A 313 -8.86 3.74 13.28
N VAL A 314 -7.79 2.92 13.38
CA VAL A 314 -7.26 2.47 14.69
C VAL A 314 -6.86 3.65 15.55
N VAL A 315 -6.10 4.61 15.01
CA VAL A 315 -5.69 5.83 15.72
C VAL A 315 -6.93 6.66 16.11
N ALA A 316 -7.89 6.79 15.21
CA ALA A 316 -9.14 7.52 15.45
C ALA A 316 -9.97 6.87 16.56
N ARG A 317 -10.06 5.54 16.65
CA ARG A 317 -10.77 4.86 17.75
C ARG A 317 -10.16 5.23 19.10
N VAL A 318 -8.84 5.21 19.22
CA VAL A 318 -8.14 5.61 20.47
C VAL A 318 -8.42 7.08 20.79
N GLY A 319 -8.22 7.98 19.83
CA GLY A 319 -8.45 9.41 20.04
C GLY A 319 -9.91 9.75 20.39
N LEU A 320 -10.88 9.06 19.78
CA LEU A 320 -12.30 9.23 20.11
C LEU A 320 -12.61 8.80 21.54
N ILE A 321 -12.01 7.70 22.03
CA ILE A 321 -12.16 7.29 23.43
C ILE A 321 -11.58 8.36 24.37
N GLU A 322 -10.38 8.86 24.07
CA GLU A 322 -9.69 9.88 24.89
C GLU A 322 -10.42 11.22 24.91
N VAL A 323 -11.15 11.57 23.86
CA VAL A 323 -11.94 12.80 23.78
C VAL A 323 -13.32 12.64 24.43
N LEU A 324 -14.02 11.54 24.13
CA LEU A 324 -15.44 11.40 24.51
C LEU A 324 -15.63 10.87 25.93
N ALA A 325 -14.79 9.94 26.40
CA ALA A 325 -14.98 9.35 27.73
C ALA A 325 -14.76 10.33 28.89
N PRO A 326 -13.78 11.27 28.83
CA PRO A 326 -13.59 12.28 29.88
C PRO A 326 -14.55 13.48 29.79
N PHE A 327 -15.40 13.54 28.75
CA PHE A 327 -16.28 14.67 28.52
C PHE A 327 -17.29 14.83 29.67
N PRO A 328 -17.70 16.06 30.06
CA PRO A 328 -18.73 16.25 31.07
C PRO A 328 -20.02 15.51 30.68
N GLU A 329 -20.56 14.69 31.59
CA GLU A 329 -21.71 13.80 31.33
C GLU A 329 -21.44 12.69 30.29
N GLY A 330 -20.18 12.46 29.95
CA GLY A 330 -19.75 11.38 29.07
C GLY A 330 -20.07 9.99 29.64
N PRO A 331 -20.28 9.00 28.76
CA PRO A 331 -20.56 7.64 29.19
C PRO A 331 -19.27 6.96 29.69
N GLU A 332 -19.42 5.80 30.32
CA GLU A 332 -18.27 5.00 30.73
C GLU A 332 -17.35 4.71 29.53
N THR A 333 -16.04 4.70 29.74
CA THR A 333 -15.03 4.42 28.69
C THR A 333 -15.38 3.17 27.89
N GLU A 334 -15.86 2.12 28.57
CA GLU A 334 -16.25 0.86 27.94
C GLU A 334 -17.46 1.00 27.00
N THR A 335 -18.40 1.91 27.31
CA THR A 335 -19.54 2.19 26.44
C THR A 335 -19.09 2.82 25.12
N VAL A 336 -18.16 3.78 25.18
CA VAL A 336 -17.57 4.40 23.98
C VAL A 336 -16.81 3.35 23.17
N ARG A 337 -15.99 2.53 23.82
CA ARG A 337 -15.22 1.46 23.17
C ARG A 337 -16.12 0.49 22.42
N VAL A 338 -17.11 -0.11 23.09
CA VAL A 338 -18.05 -1.06 22.46
C VAL A 338 -18.82 -0.44 21.30
N TRP A 339 -19.15 0.85 21.39
CA TRP A 339 -19.75 1.58 20.27
C TRP A 339 -18.78 1.74 19.10
N LEU A 340 -17.55 2.18 19.32
CA LEU A 340 -16.56 2.35 18.25
C LEU A 340 -16.13 1.02 17.62
N ASP A 341 -16.16 -0.08 18.39
CA ASP A 341 -15.89 -1.43 17.90
C ASP A 341 -17.04 -1.99 17.04
N SER A 342 -18.25 -1.41 17.14
CA SER A 342 -19.40 -1.76 16.28
C SER A 342 -19.42 -1.04 14.94
N LEU A 343 -18.59 0.00 14.79
CA LEU A 343 -18.49 0.82 13.58
C LEU A 343 -17.40 0.27 12.66
N ASP A 344 -17.63 0.36 11.36
CA ASP A 344 -16.58 0.10 10.39
C ASP A 344 -15.51 1.21 10.37
N ASP A 345 -14.40 0.98 9.65
CA ASP A 345 -13.28 1.92 9.61
C ASP A 345 -13.66 3.27 8.98
N GLN A 346 -14.52 3.28 7.97
CA GLN A 346 -14.96 4.50 7.30
C GLN A 346 -15.84 5.33 8.24
N GLU A 347 -16.76 4.68 8.94
CA GLU A 347 -17.65 5.28 9.93
C GLU A 347 -16.89 5.93 11.10
N VAL A 348 -15.84 5.27 11.59
CA VAL A 348 -14.96 5.83 12.63
C VAL A 348 -14.21 7.05 12.10
N LEU A 349 -13.62 6.95 10.91
CA LEU A 349 -12.87 8.04 10.29
C LEU A 349 -13.76 9.26 10.05
N GLU A 350 -15.00 9.07 9.59
CA GLU A 350 -15.95 10.16 9.38
C GLU A 350 -16.19 10.93 10.68
N ARG A 351 -16.40 10.23 11.80
CA ARG A 351 -16.64 10.84 13.12
C ARG A 351 -15.41 11.58 13.64
N ALA A 352 -14.22 10.99 13.51
CA ALA A 352 -12.97 11.66 13.87
C ALA A 352 -12.71 12.91 13.02
N LEU A 353 -12.96 12.85 11.71
CA LEU A 353 -12.82 14.00 10.81
C LEU A 353 -13.84 15.10 11.13
N ARG A 354 -15.07 14.76 11.53
CA ARG A 354 -16.06 15.75 12.00
C ARG A 354 -15.53 16.51 13.23
N LEU A 355 -14.98 15.81 14.23
CA LEU A 355 -14.36 16.46 15.40
C LEU A 355 -13.17 17.34 15.01
N GLN A 356 -12.31 16.84 14.11
CA GLN A 356 -11.14 17.59 13.66
C GLN A 356 -11.53 18.92 13.00
N ARG A 357 -12.62 18.97 12.21
CA ARG A 357 -13.09 20.19 11.53
C ARG A 357 -13.57 21.28 12.50
N VAL A 358 -14.14 20.89 13.63
CA VAL A 358 -14.69 21.83 14.63
C VAL A 358 -13.73 22.06 15.81
N ARG A 359 -12.52 21.48 15.78
CA ARG A 359 -11.55 21.53 16.87
C ARG A 359 -11.23 22.94 17.38
N GLU A 360 -11.14 23.91 16.47
CA GLU A 360 -10.83 25.31 16.79
C GLU A 360 -12.09 26.13 17.18
N GLN A 361 -13.26 25.50 17.25
CA GLN A 361 -14.55 26.13 17.50
C GLN A 361 -15.20 25.53 18.76
N PRO A 362 -14.92 26.08 19.97
CA PRO A 362 -15.27 25.43 21.24
C PRO A 362 -16.75 25.06 21.39
N HIS A 363 -17.65 25.92 20.92
CA HIS A 363 -19.10 25.67 20.99
C HIS A 363 -19.52 24.52 20.08
N GLU A 364 -19.07 24.51 18.82
CA GLU A 364 -19.38 23.44 17.86
C GLU A 364 -18.74 22.10 18.29
N LEU A 365 -17.55 22.15 18.88
CA LEU A 365 -16.88 20.97 19.42
C LEU A 365 -17.68 20.35 20.57
N VAL A 366 -18.16 21.16 21.51
CA VAL A 366 -19.00 20.70 22.62
C VAL A 366 -20.30 20.10 22.11
N GLU A 367 -20.97 20.76 21.17
CA GLU A 367 -22.21 20.25 20.56
C GLU A 367 -21.99 18.91 19.86
N LEU A 368 -20.92 18.80 19.05
CA LEU A 368 -20.60 17.56 18.36
C LEU A 368 -20.23 16.43 19.31
N CYS A 369 -19.45 16.69 20.37
CA CYS A 369 -19.15 15.70 21.40
C CYS A 369 -20.43 15.16 22.05
N SER A 370 -21.38 16.05 22.40
CA SER A 370 -22.68 15.65 22.96
C SER A 370 -23.48 14.75 22.00
N VAL A 371 -23.45 15.04 20.69
CA VAL A 371 -24.10 14.19 19.67
C VAL A 371 -23.46 12.81 19.62
N LEU A 372 -22.13 12.73 19.56
CA LEU A 372 -21.41 11.43 19.50
C LEU A 372 -21.59 10.61 20.79
N ILE A 373 -21.65 11.27 21.95
CA ILE A 373 -21.97 10.64 23.22
C ILE A 373 -23.38 10.05 23.20
N ALA A 374 -24.36 10.78 22.68
CA ALA A 374 -25.74 10.28 22.56
C ALA A 374 -25.83 9.07 21.60
N GLU A 375 -25.04 9.06 20.52
CA GLU A 375 -24.92 7.89 19.62
C GLU A 375 -24.41 6.66 20.39
N ALA A 376 -23.34 6.81 21.17
CA ALA A 376 -22.74 5.73 21.95
C ALA A 376 -23.69 5.15 23.02
N VAL A 377 -24.39 6.02 23.75
CA VAL A 377 -25.40 5.62 24.75
C VAL A 377 -26.56 4.89 24.09
N SER A 378 -27.08 5.43 22.99
CA SER A 378 -28.18 4.81 22.23
C SER A 378 -27.81 3.42 21.72
N HIS A 379 -26.56 3.22 21.27
CA HIS A 379 -26.07 1.91 20.87
C HIS A 379 -26.08 0.90 22.03
N ARG A 380 -25.60 1.29 23.22
CA ARG A 380 -25.65 0.45 24.43
C ARG A 380 -27.08 0.07 24.79
N GLU A 381 -28.02 1.01 24.76
CA GLU A 381 -29.43 0.75 25.07
C GLU A 381 -30.05 -0.26 24.10
N ARG A 382 -29.79 -0.12 22.80
CA ARG A 382 -30.25 -1.07 21.78
C ARG A 382 -29.70 -2.48 22.02
N ASN A 383 -28.42 -2.62 22.36
CA ASN A 383 -27.82 -3.92 22.62
C ASN A 383 -28.41 -4.58 23.88
N LEU A 384 -28.69 -3.81 24.93
CA LEU A 384 -29.37 -4.32 26.13
C LEU A 384 -30.81 -4.79 25.85
N GLN A 385 -31.52 -4.14 24.94
CA GLN A 385 -32.86 -4.56 24.53
C GLN A 385 -32.84 -5.88 23.76
N HIS A 386 -31.88 -6.06 22.84
CA HIS A 386 -31.72 -7.32 22.09
C HIS A 386 -31.42 -8.50 23.03
N LEU A 387 -30.50 -8.33 23.99
CA LEU A 387 -30.17 -9.36 24.97
C LEU A 387 -31.36 -9.76 25.86
N ARG A 388 -32.27 -8.84 26.16
CA ARG A 388 -33.50 -9.15 26.92
C ARG A 388 -34.51 -9.92 26.08
N ALA A 389 -34.67 -9.56 24.81
CA ALA A 389 -35.59 -10.24 23.90
C ALA A 389 -35.17 -11.69 23.64
N ASP A 390 -33.86 -11.95 23.49
CA ASP A 390 -33.34 -13.31 23.28
C ASP A 390 -33.41 -14.18 24.55
N GLY A 391 -33.41 -13.56 25.74
CA GLY A 391 -33.49 -14.26 27.02
C GLY A 391 -34.90 -14.67 27.47
N GLU A 392 -35.96 -14.05 26.92
CA GLU A 392 -37.36 -14.41 27.22
C GLU A 392 -37.91 -15.53 26.29
N GLY A 393 -37.11 -15.97 25.31
CA GLY A 393 -37.45 -17.03 24.35
C GLY A 393 -36.87 -18.42 24.65
N ALA A 394 -36.16 -18.59 25.77
CA ALA A 394 -35.61 -19.86 26.26
C ALA A 394 -36.33 -20.29 27.55
#